data_AF-A0A0D3RSW7-F1
#
_entry.id   AF-A0A0D3RSW7-F1
#
_cell.length_a   1.000
_cell.length_b   1.000
_cell.length_c   1.000
_cell.angle_alpha   90.00
_cell.angle_beta   90.00
_cell.angle_gamma   90.00
#
_symmetry.space_group_name_H-M   'P 1'
#
loop_
_entity.id
_entity.type
_entity.pdbx_description
1 polymer ?
#
loop_
_entity_poly.entity_id
_entity_poly.type
_entity_poly.pdbx_seq_one_letter_code
_entity_poly.pdbx_strand_id
1 'polypeptide(L)'
;MEERKFVKLKKDEFEIKEFVKAHLGKGRISRLDIEYTPVGEKVVISTSKPGLIIGRGGERITMLTETLRKKFKFENPHIEIKEITSPYLDAQTVAEEIAMNIEKSGPLRFKLIAYKMLQQIMNAGAKGVELKISGRLPSERARTWRFTKGYLKKVGDSAKVVDKAQVVAETKVGSVGISVSILHPDAKIHDQIDYAKLGMKEANVQNGKV
;
A
#
# COMPACT_ATOMS: atom_id res chain seq x y z
N MET A 1 -29.93 7.93 16.05
CA MET A 1 -29.02 7.52 17.16
C MET A 1 -27.94 6.55 16.66
N GLU A 2 -28.25 5.70 15.67
CA GLU A 2 -27.31 4.77 15.05
C GLU A 2 -26.17 5.44 14.26
N GLU A 3 -26.46 6.51 13.51
CA GLU A 3 -25.41 7.23 12.75
C GLU A 3 -24.31 7.79 13.67
N ARG A 4 -24.67 8.32 14.84
CA ARG A 4 -23.70 8.81 15.83
C ARG A 4 -22.83 7.68 16.39
N LYS A 5 -23.40 6.50 16.60
CA LYS A 5 -22.65 5.31 17.03
C LYS A 5 -21.71 4.83 15.94
N PHE A 6 -22.17 4.81 14.68
CA PHE A 6 -21.35 4.44 13.53
C PHE A 6 -20.16 5.37 13.33
N VAL A 7 -20.39 6.69 13.37
CA VAL A 7 -19.32 7.69 13.26
C VAL A 7 -18.31 7.55 14.40
N LYS A 8 -18.77 7.31 15.63
CA LYS A 8 -17.88 7.09 16.78
C LYS A 8 -17.00 5.86 16.56
N LEU A 9 -17.59 4.73 16.18
CA LEU A 9 -16.87 3.48 15.94
C LEU A 9 -15.82 3.64 14.83
N LYS A 10 -16.16 4.34 13.75
CA LYS A 10 -15.20 4.63 12.66
C LYS A 10 -14.07 5.57 13.08
N LYS A 11 -14.35 6.52 13.97
CA LYS A 11 -13.32 7.40 14.55
C LYS A 11 -12.35 6.59 15.41
N ASP A 12 -12.87 5.70 16.24
CA ASP A 12 -12.06 4.85 17.11
C ASP A 12 -11.19 3.89 16.28
N GLU A 13 -11.76 3.26 15.24
CA GLU A 13 -11.00 2.44 14.27
C GLU A 13 -9.84 3.22 13.63
N PHE A 14 -10.07 4.48 13.22
CA PHE A 14 -9.05 5.32 12.60
C PHE A 14 -7.92 5.67 13.59
N GLU A 15 -8.26 6.01 14.83
CA GLU A 15 -7.27 6.30 15.86
C GLU A 15 -6.39 5.08 16.17
N ILE A 16 -6.97 3.89 16.18
CA ILE A 16 -6.23 2.64 16.35
C ILE A 16 -5.29 2.40 15.17
N LYS A 17 -5.75 2.61 13.94
CA LYS A 17 -4.91 2.47 12.73
C LYS A 17 -3.68 3.36 12.79
N GLU A 18 -3.86 4.64 13.10
CA GLU A 18 -2.76 5.60 13.24
C GLU A 18 -1.81 5.21 14.38
N PHE A 19 -2.37 4.79 15.52
CA PHE A 19 -1.57 4.36 16.67
C PHE A 19 -0.69 3.15 16.36
N VAL A 20 -1.27 2.11 15.76
CA VAL A 20 -0.54 0.88 15.42
C VAL A 20 0.51 1.17 14.35
N LYS A 21 0.20 2.01 13.37
CA LYS A 21 1.16 2.44 12.34
C LYS A 21 2.34 3.21 12.93
N ALA A 22 2.08 4.13 13.86
CA ALA A 22 3.15 4.87 14.56
C ALA A 22 4.02 3.95 15.44
N HIS A 23 3.40 2.99 16.14
CA HIS A 23 4.10 2.11 17.08
C HIS A 23 4.95 1.03 16.39
N LEU A 24 4.45 0.47 15.28
CA LEU A 24 5.21 -0.48 14.47
C LEU A 24 6.17 0.23 13.51
N GLY A 25 5.98 1.50 13.17
CA GLY A 25 6.90 2.28 12.35
C GLY A 25 6.81 1.97 10.85
N LYS A 26 7.50 2.80 10.05
CA LYS A 26 7.44 2.77 8.58
C LYS A 26 7.98 1.44 8.01
N GLY A 27 7.35 0.98 6.94
CA GLY A 27 7.75 -0.17 6.13
C GLY A 27 7.35 -1.53 6.69
N ARG A 28 6.45 -1.57 7.68
CA ARG A 28 6.07 -2.80 8.38
C ARG A 28 4.61 -3.19 8.20
N ILE A 29 3.73 -2.28 7.81
CA ILE A 29 2.29 -2.54 7.67
C ILE A 29 1.84 -2.08 6.29
N SER A 30 1.12 -2.94 5.58
CA SER A 30 0.35 -2.56 4.39
C SER A 30 -1.06 -2.16 4.79
N ARG A 31 -1.76 -3.06 5.49
CA ARG A 31 -3.17 -2.90 5.81
C ARG A 31 -3.47 -3.36 7.22
N LEU A 32 -4.38 -2.64 7.87
CA LEU A 32 -4.91 -2.98 9.18
C LEU A 32 -6.44 -2.99 9.09
N ASP A 33 -7.03 -4.15 9.38
CA ASP A 33 -8.47 -4.34 9.47
C ASP A 33 -8.83 -4.74 10.91
N ILE A 34 -9.96 -4.22 11.39
CA ILE A 34 -10.48 -4.50 12.73
C ILE A 34 -11.85 -5.15 12.52
N GLU A 35 -11.99 -6.37 13.00
CA GLU A 35 -13.22 -7.14 12.95
C GLU A 35 -13.77 -7.27 14.38
N TYR A 36 -14.99 -6.81 14.60
CA TYR A 36 -15.66 -6.93 15.89
C TYR A 36 -16.40 -8.26 15.94
N THR A 37 -15.95 -9.19 16.79
CA THR A 37 -16.63 -10.46 17.01
C THR A 37 -17.30 -10.47 18.39
N PRO A 38 -18.33 -11.31 18.62
CA PRO A 38 -18.97 -11.42 19.94
C PRO A 38 -18.01 -11.83 21.08
N VAL A 39 -16.88 -12.48 20.74
CA VAL A 39 -15.87 -12.98 21.70
C VAL A 39 -14.79 -11.92 21.99
N GLY A 40 -14.65 -10.92 21.12
CA GLY A 40 -13.65 -9.87 21.24
C GLY A 40 -13.29 -9.25 19.90
N GLU A 41 -12.38 -8.28 19.94
CA GLU A 41 -11.93 -7.55 18.77
C GLU A 41 -10.76 -8.27 18.11
N LYS A 42 -10.91 -8.59 16.83
CA LYS A 42 -9.88 -9.22 16.02
C LYS A 42 -9.19 -8.17 15.16
N VAL A 43 -7.90 -7.95 15.39
CA VAL A 43 -7.07 -7.01 14.64
C VAL A 43 -6.21 -7.79 13.65
N VAL A 44 -6.53 -7.67 12.36
CA VAL A 44 -5.79 -8.33 11.28
C VAL A 44 -4.77 -7.36 10.71
N ILE A 45 -3.48 -7.67 10.89
CA ILE A 45 -2.36 -6.89 10.39
C ILE A 45 -1.77 -7.59 9.18
N SER A 46 -1.89 -6.95 8.01
CA SER A 46 -1.29 -7.44 6.77
C SER A 46 0.12 -6.85 6.60
N THR A 47 1.13 -7.73 6.48
CA THR A 47 2.55 -7.35 6.43
C THR A 47 3.34 -8.21 5.45
N SER A 48 4.41 -7.62 4.91
CA SER A 48 5.43 -8.34 4.13
C SER A 48 6.51 -8.98 5.00
N LYS A 49 6.62 -8.59 6.29
CA LYS A 49 7.68 -9.04 7.21
C LYS A 49 7.11 -9.42 8.57
N PRO A 50 6.43 -10.58 8.69
CA PRO A 50 5.76 -11.00 9.92
C PRO A 50 6.72 -11.11 11.11
N GLY A 51 7.95 -11.61 10.90
CA GLY A 51 8.94 -11.77 11.97
C GLY A 51 9.30 -10.47 12.70
N LEU A 52 9.28 -9.32 12.02
CA LEU A 52 9.58 -8.03 12.66
C LEU A 52 8.42 -7.52 13.54
N ILE A 53 7.19 -7.94 13.27
CA ILE A 53 6.00 -7.58 14.05
C ILE A 53 5.91 -8.47 15.29
N ILE A 54 6.19 -9.77 15.16
CA ILE A 54 6.21 -10.73 16.27
C ILE A 54 7.29 -10.36 17.31
N GLY A 55 8.48 -9.97 16.84
CA GLY A 55 9.62 -9.70 17.71
C GLY A 55 10.30 -10.97 18.23
N ARG A 56 11.23 -10.83 19.17
CA ARG A 56 11.94 -11.98 19.77
C ARG A 56 11.00 -12.67 20.75
N GLY A 57 10.66 -13.94 20.49
CA GLY A 57 9.79 -14.73 21.37
C GLY A 57 8.35 -14.20 21.53
N GLY A 58 7.87 -13.36 20.60
CA GLY A 58 6.50 -12.80 20.67
C GLY A 58 6.34 -11.58 21.57
N GLU A 59 7.42 -11.08 22.17
CA GLU A 59 7.40 -9.94 23.11
C GLU A 59 6.66 -8.72 22.53
N ARG A 60 6.89 -8.40 21.25
CA ARG A 60 6.33 -7.20 20.62
C ARG A 60 4.82 -7.31 20.39
N ILE A 61 4.31 -8.49 20.08
CA ILE A 61 2.86 -8.73 19.99
C ILE A 61 2.21 -8.64 21.36
N THR A 62 2.84 -9.21 22.39
CA THR A 62 2.33 -9.12 23.77
C THR A 62 2.24 -7.67 24.22
N MET A 63 3.30 -6.88 24.00
CA MET A 63 3.30 -5.43 24.29
C MET A 63 2.22 -4.69 23.50
N LEU A 64 2.05 -4.99 22.22
CA LEU A 64 1.02 -4.36 21.38
C LEU A 64 -0.39 -4.68 21.90
N THR A 65 -0.62 -5.94 22.27
CA THR A 65 -1.89 -6.43 22.83
C THR A 65 -2.21 -5.72 24.14
N GLU A 66 -1.24 -5.62 25.05
CA GLU A 66 -1.42 -4.87 26.31
C GLU A 66 -1.71 -3.40 26.08
N THR A 67 -1.02 -2.79 25.12
CA THR A 67 -1.18 -1.36 24.83
C THR A 67 -2.56 -1.07 24.24
N LEU A 68 -3.05 -1.97 23.38
CA LEU A 68 -4.41 -1.89 22.84
C LEU A 68 -5.47 -2.06 23.94
N ARG A 69 -5.29 -3.01 24.88
CA ARG A 69 -6.18 -3.16 26.06
C ARG A 69 -6.21 -1.91 26.92
N LYS A 70 -5.04 -1.37 27.28
CA LYS A 70 -4.91 -0.22 28.20
C LYS A 70 -5.45 1.07 27.60
N LYS A 71 -5.14 1.34 26.33
CA LYS A 71 -5.45 2.63 25.68
C LYS A 71 -6.85 2.69 25.08
N PHE A 72 -7.29 1.61 24.44
CA PHE A 72 -8.58 1.57 23.71
C PHE A 72 -9.67 0.79 24.44
N LYS A 73 -9.38 0.26 25.64
CA LYS A 73 -10.32 -0.48 26.49
C LYS A 73 -10.96 -1.68 25.78
N PHE A 74 -10.21 -2.34 24.90
CA PHE A 74 -10.65 -3.61 24.33
C PHE A 74 -10.74 -4.68 25.41
N GLU A 75 -11.86 -5.40 25.44
CA GLU A 75 -12.10 -6.46 26.41
C GLU A 75 -11.15 -7.64 26.14
N ASN A 76 -11.02 -8.02 24.87
CA ASN A 76 -10.15 -9.12 24.48
C ASN A 76 -9.60 -8.97 23.04
N PRO A 77 -8.57 -8.13 22.83
CA PRO A 77 -7.96 -7.97 21.52
C PRO A 77 -7.17 -9.22 21.12
N HIS A 78 -7.49 -9.77 19.96
CA HIS A 78 -6.76 -10.84 19.30
C HIS A 78 -6.06 -10.31 18.05
N ILE A 79 -4.72 -10.40 17.99
CA ILE A 79 -3.94 -9.90 16.87
C ILE A 79 -3.61 -11.07 15.93
N GLU A 80 -4.10 -11.01 14.70
CA GLU A 80 -3.76 -11.96 13.64
C GLU A 80 -2.84 -11.29 12.62
N ILE A 81 -1.79 -11.99 12.21
CA ILE A 81 -0.84 -11.49 11.21
C ILE A 81 -1.09 -12.23 9.90
N LYS A 82 -1.40 -11.46 8.86
CA LYS A 82 -1.56 -11.95 7.50
C LYS A 82 -0.33 -11.59 6.67
N GLU A 83 0.31 -12.59 6.07
CA GLU A 83 1.44 -12.36 5.21
C GLU A 83 1.00 -11.95 3.79
N ILE A 84 1.73 -11.00 3.21
CA ILE A 84 1.53 -10.53 1.83
C ILE A 84 2.53 -11.24 0.94
N THR A 85 2.04 -12.08 0.03
CA THR A 85 2.86 -12.88 -0.88
C THR A 85 3.73 -12.02 -1.81
N SER A 86 3.20 -10.89 -2.29
CA SER A 86 3.86 -10.03 -3.28
C SER A 86 3.91 -8.57 -2.81
N PRO A 87 4.92 -8.16 -2.03
CA PRO A 87 5.00 -6.81 -1.47
C PRO A 87 5.12 -5.70 -2.53
N TYR A 88 5.65 -6.02 -3.71
CA TYR A 88 5.82 -5.05 -4.81
C TYR A 88 4.52 -4.76 -5.58
N LEU A 89 3.45 -5.51 -5.33
CA LEU A 89 2.13 -5.24 -5.90
C LEU A 89 1.23 -4.41 -4.96
N ASP A 90 1.65 -4.23 -3.71
CA ASP A 90 0.95 -3.45 -2.70
C ASP A 90 1.47 -2.01 -2.67
N ALA A 91 0.60 -1.03 -2.96
CA ALA A 91 1.01 0.37 -3.10
C ALA A 91 1.51 0.95 -1.78
N GLN A 92 0.94 0.56 -0.64
CA GLN A 92 1.31 1.09 0.68
C GLN A 92 2.72 0.66 1.08
N THR A 93 3.03 -0.63 0.96
CA THR A 93 4.36 -1.18 1.26
C THR A 93 5.44 -0.55 0.39
N VAL A 94 5.16 -0.42 -0.91
CA VAL A 94 6.05 0.25 -1.87
C VAL A 94 6.28 1.72 -1.51
N ALA A 95 5.23 2.46 -1.17
CA ALA A 95 5.34 3.88 -0.81
C ALA A 95 6.19 4.07 0.45
N GLU A 96 6.01 3.21 1.46
CA GLU A 96 6.82 3.25 2.68
C GLU A 96 8.27 2.83 2.42
N GLU A 97 8.52 1.87 1.54
CA GLU A 97 9.87 1.49 1.15
C GLU A 97 10.61 2.63 0.42
N ILE A 98 9.94 3.34 -0.48
CA ILE A 98 10.50 4.53 -1.13
C ILE A 98 10.80 5.61 -0.07
N ALA A 99 9.90 5.83 0.89
CA ALA A 99 10.08 6.81 1.94
C ALA A 99 11.32 6.52 2.78
N MET A 100 11.46 5.30 3.30
CA MET A 100 12.64 4.87 4.08
C MET A 100 13.94 5.00 3.28
N ASN A 101 13.92 4.65 1.99
CA ASN A 101 15.10 4.75 1.14
C ASN A 101 15.53 6.20 0.90
N ILE A 102 14.57 7.12 0.76
CA ILE A 102 14.85 8.56 0.62
C ILE A 102 15.37 9.15 1.93
N GLU A 103 14.77 8.78 3.07
CA GLU A 103 15.23 9.19 4.40
C GLU A 103 16.67 8.75 4.67
N LYS A 104 17.02 7.52 4.27
CA LYS A 104 18.37 6.96 4.45
C LYS A 104 19.40 7.50 3.45
N SER A 105 19.05 7.59 2.17
CA SER A 105 20.01 7.88 1.07
C SER A 105 20.12 9.37 0.73
N GLY A 106 19.27 10.21 1.32
CA GLY A 106 19.21 11.64 1.07
C GLY A 106 18.50 12.03 -0.23
N PRO A 107 18.21 13.34 -0.40
CA PRO A 107 17.35 13.85 -1.46
C PRO A 107 17.99 13.80 -2.86
N LEU A 108 19.30 13.59 -2.99
CA LEU A 108 19.97 13.58 -4.30
C LEU A 108 19.70 12.31 -5.11
N ARG A 109 19.51 11.17 -4.43
CA ARG A 109 19.38 9.84 -5.05
C ARG A 109 17.94 9.41 -5.32
N PHE A 110 16.97 10.31 -5.14
CA PHE A 110 15.54 10.00 -5.31
C PHE A 110 15.19 9.44 -6.69
N LYS A 111 15.85 9.93 -7.77
CA LYS A 111 15.65 9.42 -9.13
C LYS A 111 16.06 7.96 -9.26
N LEU A 112 17.23 7.59 -8.71
CA LEU A 112 17.73 6.21 -8.77
C LEU A 112 16.80 5.27 -8.01
N ILE A 113 16.35 5.68 -6.81
CA ILE A 113 15.40 4.92 -5.99
C ILE A 113 14.08 4.73 -6.76
N ALA A 114 13.55 5.79 -7.37
CA ALA A 114 12.30 5.74 -8.13
C ALA A 114 12.39 4.79 -9.33
N TYR A 115 13.46 4.86 -10.13
CA TYR A 115 13.65 3.96 -11.27
C TYR A 115 13.86 2.51 -10.84
N LYS A 116 14.64 2.28 -9.77
CA LYS A 116 14.83 0.93 -9.20
C LYS A 116 13.49 0.33 -8.77
N MET A 117 12.70 1.10 -8.02
CA MET A 117 11.40 0.64 -7.51
C MET A 117 10.41 0.38 -8.65
N LEU A 118 10.35 1.29 -9.62
CA LEU A 118 9.52 1.13 -10.81
C LEU A 118 9.87 -0.15 -11.60
N GLN A 119 11.15 -0.50 -11.71
CA GLN A 119 11.56 -1.76 -12.31
C GLN A 119 11.13 -2.98 -11.48
N GLN A 120 11.27 -2.93 -10.15
CA GLN A 120 10.85 -4.04 -9.27
C GLN A 120 9.34 -4.29 -9.35
N ILE A 121 8.51 -3.24 -9.39
CA ILE A 121 7.05 -3.35 -9.50
C ILE A 121 6.66 -3.98 -10.84
N MET A 122 7.27 -3.54 -11.94
CA MET A 122 7.01 -4.14 -13.26
C MET A 122 7.48 -5.59 -13.34
N ASN A 123 8.62 -5.93 -12.71
CA ASN A 123 9.12 -7.30 -12.65
C ASN A 123 8.21 -8.21 -11.81
N ALA A 124 7.51 -7.66 -10.82
CA ALA A 124 6.49 -8.38 -10.05
C ALA A 124 5.18 -8.63 -10.84
N GLY A 125 5.09 -8.16 -12.09
CA GLY A 125 3.96 -8.42 -12.98
C GLY A 125 2.86 -7.36 -12.96
N ALA A 126 3.11 -6.17 -12.42
CA ALA A 126 2.14 -5.08 -12.50
C ALA A 126 1.85 -4.67 -13.95
N LYS A 127 0.58 -4.43 -14.29
CA LYS A 127 0.17 -3.92 -15.61
C LYS A 127 0.64 -2.47 -15.84
N GLY A 128 0.72 -1.69 -14.77
CA GLY A 128 1.29 -0.36 -14.81
C GLY A 128 1.44 0.27 -13.43
N VAL A 129 2.30 1.28 -13.39
CA VAL A 129 2.68 2.00 -12.19
C VAL A 129 2.86 3.49 -12.49
N GLU A 130 2.38 4.33 -11.57
CA GLU A 130 2.69 5.76 -11.51
C GLU A 130 3.22 6.10 -10.12
N LEU A 131 4.45 6.61 -10.07
CA LEU A 131 5.07 7.15 -8.87
C LEU A 131 5.16 8.67 -9.02
N LYS A 132 4.66 9.41 -8.03
CA LYS A 132 4.84 10.86 -7.92
C LYS A 132 5.61 11.15 -6.64
N ILE A 133 6.68 11.91 -6.77
CA ILE A 133 7.46 12.39 -5.64
C ILE A 133 7.41 13.92 -5.70
N SER A 134 6.89 14.53 -4.65
CA SER A 134 6.71 15.98 -4.53
C SER A 134 7.43 16.49 -3.30
N GLY A 135 8.24 17.54 -3.46
CA GLY A 135 8.95 18.15 -2.33
C GLY A 135 10.21 18.88 -2.78
N ARG A 136 11.05 19.21 -1.78
CA ARG A 136 12.34 19.89 -1.98
C ARG A 136 13.42 18.87 -2.37
N LEU A 137 13.45 18.52 -3.66
CA LEU A 137 14.41 17.58 -4.24
C LEU A 137 14.99 18.21 -5.52
N PRO A 138 16.24 17.96 -5.91
CA PRO A 138 17.44 18.32 -5.15
C PRO A 138 17.63 19.83 -4.93
N SER A 139 16.79 20.68 -5.52
CA SER A 139 16.89 22.15 -5.38
C SER A 139 16.06 22.67 -4.22
N GLU A 140 16.36 23.89 -3.77
CA GLU A 140 15.67 24.55 -2.66
C GLU A 140 14.16 24.74 -2.90
N ARG A 141 13.77 24.97 -4.17
CA ARG A 141 12.37 25.10 -4.60
C ARG A 141 11.72 23.73 -4.77
N ALA A 142 10.52 23.57 -4.20
CA ALA A 142 9.73 22.35 -4.34
C ALA A 142 9.30 22.12 -5.79
N ARG A 143 9.43 20.88 -6.27
CA ARG A 143 8.88 20.45 -7.57
C ARG A 143 8.25 19.07 -7.41
N THR A 144 7.54 18.63 -8.46
CA THR A 144 6.95 17.29 -8.52
C THR A 144 7.55 16.53 -9.68
N TRP A 145 8.08 15.35 -9.41
CA TRP A 145 8.57 14.41 -10.42
C TRP A 145 7.58 13.27 -10.56
N ARG A 146 7.32 12.88 -11.80
CA ARG A 146 6.45 11.78 -12.15
C ARG A 146 7.28 10.71 -12.87
N PHE A 147 7.15 9.47 -12.41
CA PHE A 147 7.75 8.30 -13.03
C PHE A 147 6.62 7.33 -13.36
N THR A 148 6.46 6.96 -14.63
CA THR A 148 5.35 6.13 -15.10
C THR A 148 5.88 5.02 -15.99
N LYS A 149 5.32 3.82 -15.86
CA LYS A 149 5.58 2.70 -16.78
C LYS A 149 4.35 1.80 -16.87
N GLY A 150 4.13 1.22 -18.05
CA GLY A 150 2.97 0.37 -18.32
C GLY A 150 1.67 1.15 -18.49
N TYR A 151 0.55 0.49 -18.22
CA TYR A 151 -0.80 1.01 -18.42
C TYR A 151 -1.50 1.33 -17.10
N LEU A 152 -2.05 2.54 -16.99
CA LEU A 152 -2.76 2.97 -15.78
C LEU A 152 -4.03 3.75 -16.15
N LYS A 153 -5.18 3.28 -15.66
CA LYS A 153 -6.45 4.02 -15.78
C LYS A 153 -6.55 5.10 -14.71
N LYS A 154 -6.80 6.34 -15.14
CA LYS A 154 -6.84 7.52 -14.25
C LYS A 154 -8.25 8.01 -13.92
N VAL A 155 -9.24 7.68 -14.75
CA VAL A 155 -10.60 8.24 -14.69
C VAL A 155 -11.67 7.16 -14.67
N GLY A 156 -12.87 7.53 -14.21
CA GLY A 156 -14.05 6.67 -14.17
C GLY A 156 -14.02 5.61 -13.07
N ASP A 157 -15.03 4.74 -13.07
CA ASP A 157 -15.18 3.69 -12.05
C ASP A 157 -14.04 2.66 -12.09
N SER A 158 -13.50 2.42 -13.30
CA SER A 158 -12.31 1.56 -13.48
C SER A 158 -11.06 2.08 -12.75
N ALA A 159 -11.02 3.37 -12.35
CA ALA A 159 -9.91 3.90 -11.55
C ALA A 159 -9.92 3.41 -10.09
N LYS A 160 -11.02 2.79 -9.61
CA LYS A 160 -11.11 2.16 -8.29
C LYS A 160 -10.32 0.86 -8.20
N VAL A 161 -10.04 0.22 -9.33
CA VAL A 161 -9.23 -1.02 -9.40
C VAL A 161 -7.73 -0.72 -9.20
N VAL A 162 -7.33 0.55 -9.31
CA VAL A 162 -5.96 0.98 -9.06
C VAL A 162 -5.72 1.09 -7.57
N ASP A 163 -4.74 0.37 -7.06
CA ASP A 163 -4.29 0.51 -5.69
C ASP A 163 -3.46 1.80 -5.55
N LYS A 164 -3.78 2.63 -4.55
CA LYS A 164 -3.19 3.95 -4.36
C LYS A 164 -2.78 4.15 -2.91
N ALA A 165 -1.57 4.64 -2.73
CA ALA A 165 -1.03 4.96 -1.42
C ALA A 165 -0.31 6.31 -1.42
N GLN A 166 -0.34 6.98 -0.28
CA GLN A 166 0.40 8.22 -0.04
C GLN A 166 1.14 8.14 1.28
N VAL A 167 2.42 8.51 1.25
CA VAL A 167 3.30 8.47 2.41
C VAL A 167 4.17 9.72 2.43
N VAL A 168 4.46 10.21 3.64
CA VAL A 168 5.37 11.33 3.86
C VAL A 168 6.73 10.79 4.33
N ALA A 169 7.78 11.19 3.64
CA ALA A 169 9.17 10.97 4.03
C ALA A 169 9.71 12.23 4.71
N GLU A 170 10.33 12.06 5.87
CA GLU A 170 10.92 13.16 6.65
C GLU A 170 12.42 13.22 6.39
N THR A 171 12.85 14.21 5.62
CA THR A 171 14.27 14.40 5.31
C THR A 171 14.82 15.61 6.07
N LYS A 172 16.15 15.70 6.18
CA LYS A 172 16.82 16.83 6.84
C LYS A 172 16.43 18.20 6.26
N VAL A 173 16.11 18.27 4.97
CA VAL A 173 15.78 19.52 4.27
C VAL A 173 14.27 19.85 4.32
N GLY A 174 13.45 18.93 4.82
CA GLY A 174 12.00 19.05 4.93
C GLY A 174 11.24 17.77 4.54
N SER A 175 9.93 17.90 4.40
CA SER A 175 9.05 16.77 4.10
C SER A 175 8.89 16.54 2.60
N VAL A 176 8.87 15.27 2.21
CA VAL A 176 8.68 14.83 0.82
C VAL A 176 7.43 13.96 0.76
N GLY A 177 6.48 14.34 -0.08
CA GLY A 177 5.29 13.55 -0.37
C GLY A 177 5.56 12.53 -1.46
N ILE A 178 5.21 11.27 -1.21
CA ILE A 178 5.31 10.16 -2.15
C ILE A 178 3.91 9.63 -2.39
N SER A 179 3.46 9.63 -3.64
CA SER A 179 2.22 8.98 -4.07
C SER A 179 2.54 7.85 -5.02
N VAL A 180 1.98 6.69 -4.75
CA VAL A 180 2.16 5.47 -5.54
C VAL A 180 0.80 5.02 -6.05
N SER A 181 0.72 4.64 -7.32
CA SER A 181 -0.46 4.05 -7.93
C SER A 181 -0.05 2.82 -8.73
N ILE A 182 -0.60 1.66 -8.40
CA ILE A 182 -0.26 0.37 -9.01
C ILE A 182 -1.53 -0.26 -9.58
N LEU A 183 -1.43 -0.76 -10.80
CA LEU A 183 -2.47 -1.59 -11.40
C LEU A 183 -2.08 -3.06 -11.30
N HIS A 184 -2.85 -3.84 -10.55
CA HIS A 184 -2.62 -5.26 -10.34
C HIS A 184 -2.71 -6.06 -11.66
N PRO A 185 -1.94 -7.15 -11.85
CA PRO A 185 -2.08 -8.04 -13.01
C PRO A 185 -3.52 -8.54 -13.20
N ASP A 186 -4.20 -8.91 -12.12
CA ASP A 186 -5.54 -9.51 -12.16
C ASP A 186 -6.68 -8.47 -12.29
N ALA A 187 -6.33 -7.18 -12.41
CA ALA A 187 -7.30 -6.11 -12.56
C ALA A 187 -8.16 -6.35 -13.81
N LYS A 188 -9.45 -6.62 -13.59
CA LYS A 188 -10.46 -6.69 -14.64
C LYS A 188 -10.81 -5.28 -15.09
N ILE A 189 -10.44 -4.97 -16.32
CA ILE A 189 -10.79 -3.72 -16.96
C ILE A 189 -12.03 -4.01 -17.81
N HIS A 190 -13.10 -3.24 -17.61
CA HIS A 190 -14.38 -3.43 -18.32
C HIS A 190 -14.23 -3.42 -19.85
N ASP A 191 -13.28 -2.64 -20.36
CA ASP A 191 -13.01 -2.51 -21.81
C ASP A 191 -12.17 -3.68 -22.38
N GLN A 192 -11.60 -4.53 -21.52
CA GLN A 192 -10.78 -5.66 -21.96
C GLN A 192 -11.65 -6.90 -22.15
N ILE A 193 -12.01 -7.18 -23.40
CA ILE A 193 -12.78 -8.36 -23.77
C ILE A 193 -11.83 -9.55 -23.96
N ASP A 194 -11.98 -10.57 -23.12
CA ASP A 194 -11.30 -11.86 -23.29
C ASP A 194 -12.07 -12.70 -24.31
N TYR A 195 -11.72 -12.62 -25.60
CA TYR A 195 -12.36 -13.40 -26.66
C TYR A 195 -12.34 -14.93 -26.39
N ALA A 196 -11.32 -15.42 -25.68
CA ALA A 196 -11.23 -16.81 -25.26
C ALA A 196 -12.35 -17.26 -24.29
N LYS A 197 -12.90 -16.36 -23.47
CA LYS A 197 -14.03 -16.67 -22.57
C LYS A 197 -15.38 -16.64 -23.26
N LEU A 198 -15.50 -15.93 -24.39
CA LEU A 198 -16.74 -15.85 -25.17
C LEU A 198 -16.95 -17.02 -26.14
N GLY A 199 -16.04 -18.00 -26.19
CA GLY A 199 -16.17 -19.18 -27.05
C GLY A 199 -16.04 -18.89 -28.55
N MET A 200 -15.62 -17.68 -28.92
CA MET A 200 -15.32 -17.33 -30.30
C MET A 200 -13.90 -17.78 -30.63
N LYS A 201 -13.77 -18.85 -31.42
CA LYS A 201 -12.49 -19.20 -32.06
C LYS A 201 -12.13 -18.07 -33.01
N GLU A 202 -10.91 -17.55 -32.89
CA GLU A 202 -10.37 -16.56 -33.83
C GLU A 202 -10.45 -17.11 -35.26
N ALA A 203 -11.13 -16.39 -36.14
CA ALA A 203 -11.08 -16.67 -37.56
C ALA A 203 -9.64 -16.40 -38.01
N ASN A 204 -8.96 -17.44 -38.51
CA ASN A 204 -7.63 -17.37 -39.11
C ASN A 204 -7.56 -16.22 -40.13
N VAL A 205 -6.93 -15.11 -39.75
CA VAL A 205 -6.48 -14.11 -40.72
C VAL A 205 -5.23 -14.68 -41.37
N GLN A 206 -5.43 -15.40 -42.49
CA GLN A 206 -4.34 -15.82 -43.36
C GLN A 206 -3.55 -14.58 -43.78
N ASN A 207 -2.24 -14.64 -43.57
CA ASN A 207 -1.25 -13.67 -44.02
C ASN A 207 -1.43 -13.35 -45.51
N GLY A 208 -1.99 -12.18 -45.81
CA GLY A 208 -1.86 -11.54 -47.12
C GLY A 208 -0.56 -10.74 -47.17
N LYS A 209 0.56 -11.40 -47.47
CA LYS A 209 1.72 -10.71 -48.07
C LYS A 209 1.32 -10.36 -49.51
N VAL A 210 1.35 -9.08 -49.84
CA VAL A 210 1.58 -8.57 -51.21
C VAL A 210 2.81 -7.68 -51.13
#